data_AF-A0AAV7BY34-F1
#
_entry.id   AF-A0AAV7BY34-F1
#
_cell.length_a   1.000
_cell.length_b   1.000
_cell.length_c   1.000
_cell.angle_alpha   90.00
_cell.angle_beta   90.00
_cell.angle_gamma   90.00
#
_symmetry.space_group_name_H-M   'P 1'
#
loop_
_entity.id
_entity.type
_entity.pdbx_description
1 polymer ?
#
loop_
_entity_poly.entity_id
_entity_poly.type
_entity_poly.pdbx_seq_one_letter_code
_entity_poly.pdbx_strand_id
1 'polypeptide(L)'
;MASCETEGSLDETVHDLEKPEAPANLDSNTSDLPFYVCEFVEKEIGNDFKSLCKVSSLIEKIAEEKKHLEEQVLTVSSEAPKRIQVALSNAESTQSALATLLEREATVSESIGKHLEEATPWMDDLGVLTDQINEVERHLNYLKWISHIEELSDNIQQHLMTNNVAEAASTLVSMTEQAIKLQDSSCFHLLKFITSTVQFWHKILKDKLTSDFEEVLTQLQWPFIGPHQLQTPISSSSSSTAGGASVKEVYASLETLFIQLLKLQISDELISKPKQMPEKYSLPASPPIILPIQIMLLPLQKRFRYHFTGNRQTNVLSKPEWYLTQVLMWIGNHTKFLNEKVQPILKKAGSTVNAKMEFTRGLVMLVLEKLSVDIPCLLYDDVLFCHLVDEVLLFQRELHTTHGYLGSLPNCMHILSEDTFFQRWLTVERKCKRV
;
A
#
# COMPACT_ATOMS: atom_id res chain seq x y z
N MET A 1 -41.20 -13.88 4.59
CA MET A 1 -40.47 -14.94 3.86
C MET A 1 -39.24 -15.26 4.71
N ALA A 2 -39.30 -16.33 5.51
CA ALA A 2 -38.64 -17.62 5.26
C ALA A 2 -37.09 -17.47 5.34
N SER A 3 -36.32 -18.15 6.19
CA SER A 3 -36.44 -19.54 6.64
C SER A 3 -35.73 -19.81 7.96
N CYS A 4 -36.15 -20.91 8.56
CA CYS A 4 -35.62 -21.60 9.73
C CYS A 4 -34.44 -22.53 9.35
N GLU A 5 -33.88 -23.17 10.39
CA GLU A 5 -32.99 -24.36 10.44
C GLU A 5 -31.47 -24.13 10.50
N THR A 6 -30.90 -24.47 11.67
CA THR A 6 -29.92 -25.56 11.77
C THR A 6 -29.84 -26.09 13.20
N GLU A 7 -30.10 -27.40 13.34
CA GLU A 7 -29.92 -28.23 14.53
C GLU A 7 -28.44 -28.58 14.76
N GLY A 8 -28.08 -29.02 15.98
CA GLY A 8 -26.80 -29.67 16.25
C GLY A 8 -26.42 -29.97 17.71
N SER A 9 -27.13 -30.93 18.32
CA SER A 9 -26.67 -31.95 19.30
C SER A 9 -25.96 -31.57 20.63
N LEU A 10 -26.72 -31.78 21.72
CA LEU A 10 -26.44 -32.63 22.90
C LEU A 10 -25.01 -33.13 23.18
N ASP A 11 -24.56 -32.95 24.44
CA ASP A 11 -24.05 -34.07 25.23
C ASP A 11 -24.41 -33.91 26.73
N GLU A 12 -24.76 -35.03 27.34
CA GLU A 12 -25.24 -35.23 28.70
C GLU A 12 -24.10 -35.18 29.72
N THR A 13 -24.39 -34.84 30.98
CA THR A 13 -24.02 -35.70 32.11
C THR A 13 -24.91 -35.42 33.32
N VAL A 14 -25.56 -36.49 33.75
CA VAL A 14 -26.39 -36.66 34.94
C VAL A 14 -25.51 -37.09 36.12
N HIS A 15 -25.79 -36.59 37.32
CA HIS A 15 -25.80 -37.30 38.62
C HIS A 15 -25.91 -36.23 39.73
N ASP A 16 -27.06 -36.08 40.38
CA ASP A 16 -27.64 -36.90 41.46
C ASP A 16 -27.33 -36.30 42.84
N LEU A 17 -28.21 -36.62 43.79
CA LEU A 17 -28.15 -36.38 45.25
C LEU A 17 -28.69 -35.01 45.68
N GLU A 18 -29.65 -34.88 46.60
CA GLU A 18 -30.44 -35.83 47.35
C GLU A 18 -31.53 -35.01 48.03
N LYS A 19 -32.75 -35.52 48.00
CA LYS A 19 -33.90 -34.93 48.69
C LYS A 19 -33.76 -35.27 50.18
N PRO A 20 -33.77 -34.32 51.13
CA PRO A 20 -33.91 -34.71 52.52
C PRO A 20 -35.37 -35.11 52.76
N GLU A 21 -35.56 -36.41 52.93
CA GLU A 21 -36.75 -37.02 53.48
C GLU A 21 -37.11 -36.38 54.84
N ALA A 22 -38.41 -36.27 55.08
CA ALA A 22 -38.94 -36.04 56.42
C ALA A 22 -38.52 -37.20 57.34
N PRO A 23 -37.97 -36.94 58.53
CA PRO A 23 -37.93 -37.97 59.54
C PRO A 23 -39.31 -38.08 60.18
N ALA A 24 -39.81 -39.30 60.11
CA ALA A 24 -40.98 -39.81 60.77
C ALA A 24 -40.96 -39.56 62.28
N ASN A 25 -42.18 -39.57 62.85
CA ASN A 25 -42.48 -39.85 64.24
C ASN A 25 -41.41 -40.72 64.93
N LEU A 26 -40.70 -40.11 65.87
CA LEU A 26 -40.29 -40.81 67.08
C LEU A 26 -41.03 -40.15 68.26
N ASP A 27 -42.16 -40.75 68.60
CA ASP A 27 -42.53 -40.88 70.00
C ASP A 27 -41.41 -41.65 70.69
N SER A 28 -40.58 -40.98 71.48
CA SER A 28 -39.83 -41.64 72.54
C SER A 28 -39.42 -40.66 73.63
N ASN A 29 -40.04 -40.87 74.80
CA ASN A 29 -39.48 -40.66 76.12
C ASN A 29 -39.36 -39.21 76.64
N THR A 30 -40.52 -38.69 77.07
CA THR A 30 -40.67 -37.86 78.28
C THR A 30 -40.25 -38.59 79.58
N SER A 31 -39.26 -39.49 79.52
CA SER A 31 -38.84 -40.36 80.62
C SER A 31 -37.41 -40.10 81.11
N ASP A 32 -36.60 -39.29 80.40
CA ASP A 32 -35.18 -39.12 80.75
C ASP A 32 -34.84 -37.74 81.33
N LEU A 33 -35.77 -36.78 81.40
CA LEU A 33 -35.52 -35.53 82.13
C LEU A 33 -35.25 -35.77 83.63
N PRO A 34 -35.98 -36.67 84.33
CA PRO A 34 -35.62 -37.05 85.70
C PRO A 34 -34.26 -37.73 85.74
N PHE A 35 -33.92 -38.55 84.75
CA PHE A 35 -32.66 -39.30 84.69
C PHE A 35 -31.46 -38.37 84.45
N TYR A 36 -31.59 -37.39 83.55
CA TYR A 36 -30.58 -36.37 83.27
C TYR A 36 -30.38 -35.43 84.47
N VAL A 37 -31.47 -35.06 85.16
CA VAL A 37 -31.40 -34.26 86.40
C VAL A 37 -30.74 -35.07 87.51
N CYS A 38 -31.07 -36.36 87.65
CA CYS A 38 -30.43 -37.25 88.62
C CYS A 38 -28.93 -37.45 88.29
N GLU A 39 -28.56 -37.75 87.05
CA GLU A 39 -27.16 -37.92 86.64
C GLU A 39 -26.36 -36.63 86.81
N PHE A 40 -26.96 -35.48 86.52
CA PHE A 40 -26.35 -34.16 86.74
C PHE A 40 -26.14 -33.87 88.23
N VAL A 41 -27.13 -34.16 89.07
CA VAL A 41 -27.03 -34.05 90.54
C VAL A 41 -25.95 -35.00 91.08
N GLU A 42 -25.90 -36.24 90.60
CA GLU A 42 -24.93 -37.24 91.06
C GLU A 42 -23.49 -36.90 90.63
N LYS A 43 -23.33 -36.30 89.43
CA LYS A 43 -22.05 -35.86 88.88
C LYS A 43 -21.50 -34.58 89.53
N GLU A 44 -22.35 -33.61 89.83
CA GLU A 44 -21.92 -32.32 90.42
C GLU A 44 -21.90 -32.34 91.96
N ILE A 45 -22.78 -33.12 92.59
CA ILE A 45 -22.97 -33.11 94.05
C ILE A 45 -22.26 -34.30 94.72
N GLY A 46 -22.21 -35.51 94.12
CA GLY A 46 -21.51 -36.67 94.69
C GLY A 46 -21.96 -37.11 96.10
N ASN A 47 -21.57 -38.32 96.54
CA ASN A 47 -22.09 -38.94 97.78
C ASN A 47 -21.39 -38.50 99.10
N ASP A 48 -20.69 -37.35 99.13
CA ASP A 48 -19.93 -36.90 100.30
C ASP A 48 -20.49 -35.60 100.89
N PHE A 49 -20.61 -35.52 102.23
CA PHE A 49 -21.36 -34.49 102.95
C PHE A 49 -20.75 -33.08 102.84
N LYS A 50 -19.46 -32.96 102.46
CA LYS A 50 -18.78 -31.66 102.21
C LYS A 50 -19.10 -31.05 100.84
N SER A 51 -19.70 -31.81 99.94
CA SER A 51 -20.04 -31.39 98.57
C SER A 51 -21.26 -30.47 98.51
N LEU A 52 -22.02 -30.38 99.61
CA LEU A 52 -23.17 -29.49 99.79
C LEU A 52 -22.83 -28.00 99.61
N CYS A 53 -21.58 -27.56 99.82
CA CYS A 53 -21.18 -26.18 99.48
C CYS A 53 -21.23 -25.91 97.97
N LYS A 54 -21.00 -26.93 97.12
CA LYS A 54 -21.10 -26.79 95.66
C LYS A 54 -22.54 -26.63 95.18
N VAL A 55 -23.52 -27.13 95.95
CA VAL A 55 -24.95 -26.95 95.68
C VAL A 55 -25.32 -25.47 95.71
N SER A 56 -24.76 -24.69 96.66
CA SER A 56 -25.05 -23.25 96.73
C SER A 56 -24.49 -22.49 95.53
N SER A 57 -23.26 -22.80 95.08
CA SER A 57 -22.69 -22.21 93.86
C SER A 57 -23.39 -22.67 92.58
N LEU A 58 -23.91 -23.91 92.56
CA LEU A 58 -24.65 -24.45 91.42
C LEU A 58 -26.06 -23.84 91.33
N ILE A 59 -26.72 -23.63 92.47
CA ILE A 59 -28.00 -22.91 92.55
C ILE A 59 -27.81 -21.46 92.09
N GLU A 60 -26.74 -20.79 92.51
CA GLU A 60 -26.43 -19.43 92.09
C GLU A 60 -26.16 -19.36 90.59
N LYS A 61 -25.37 -20.29 90.06
CA LYS A 61 -25.10 -20.40 88.62
C LYS A 61 -26.35 -20.73 87.79
N ILE A 62 -27.18 -21.68 88.24
CA ILE A 62 -28.45 -22.02 87.59
C ILE A 62 -29.45 -20.87 87.69
N ALA A 63 -29.48 -20.13 88.80
CA ALA A 63 -30.34 -18.96 88.96
C ALA A 63 -29.91 -17.80 88.05
N GLU A 64 -28.60 -17.62 87.88
CA GLU A 64 -28.04 -16.61 86.99
C GLU A 64 -28.22 -16.99 85.51
N GLU A 65 -28.01 -18.26 85.15
CA GLU A 65 -28.35 -18.81 83.84
C GLU A 65 -29.86 -18.69 83.55
N LYS A 66 -30.72 -19.03 84.53
CA LYS A 66 -32.18 -18.88 84.42
C LYS A 66 -32.57 -17.41 84.21
N LYS A 67 -32.02 -16.49 85.00
CA LYS A 67 -32.30 -15.05 84.87
C LYS A 67 -31.83 -14.51 83.52
N HIS A 68 -30.66 -14.92 83.06
CA HIS A 68 -30.13 -14.55 81.76
C HIS A 68 -30.97 -15.12 80.61
N LEU A 69 -31.43 -16.37 80.70
CA LEU A 69 -32.38 -16.96 79.75
C LEU A 69 -33.74 -16.24 79.78
N GLU A 70 -34.25 -15.88 80.95
CA GLU A 70 -35.49 -15.11 81.10
C GLU A 70 -35.36 -13.70 80.49
N GLU A 71 -34.25 -13.00 80.72
CA GLU A 71 -33.96 -11.71 80.07
C GLU A 71 -33.84 -11.87 78.55
N GLN A 72 -33.10 -12.86 78.05
CA GLN A 72 -33.00 -13.13 76.61
C GLN A 72 -34.36 -13.47 75.99
N VAL A 73 -35.19 -14.28 76.65
CA VAL A 73 -36.55 -14.62 76.16
C VAL A 73 -37.46 -13.39 76.20
N LEU A 74 -37.32 -12.50 77.18
CA LEU A 74 -38.09 -11.27 77.24
C LEU A 74 -37.67 -10.28 76.14
N THR A 75 -36.36 -10.14 75.89
CA THR A 75 -35.82 -9.31 74.80
C THR A 75 -36.19 -9.90 73.43
N VAL A 76 -36.03 -11.21 73.22
CA VAL A 76 -36.43 -11.87 71.97
C VAL A 76 -37.94 -11.83 71.76
N SER A 77 -38.76 -12.08 72.78
CA SER A 77 -40.23 -12.07 72.62
C SER A 77 -40.82 -10.67 72.46
N SER A 78 -40.15 -9.61 72.91
CA SER A 78 -40.64 -8.23 72.74
C SER A 78 -40.04 -7.50 71.54
N GLU A 79 -38.80 -7.82 71.16
CA GLU A 79 -38.05 -7.15 70.11
C GLU A 79 -38.12 -7.90 68.77
N ALA A 80 -38.18 -9.23 68.76
CA ALA A 80 -38.31 -10.00 67.52
C ALA A 80 -39.66 -9.76 66.82
N PRO A 81 -40.84 -9.74 67.49
CA PRO A 81 -42.10 -9.45 66.81
C PRO A 81 -42.15 -8.03 66.27
N LYS A 82 -41.58 -7.05 66.98
CA LYS A 82 -41.50 -5.66 66.50
C LYS A 82 -40.59 -5.53 65.29
N ARG A 83 -39.42 -6.18 65.30
CA ARG A 83 -38.51 -6.22 64.14
C ARG A 83 -39.13 -6.95 62.96
N ILE A 84 -39.83 -8.06 63.19
CA ILE A 84 -40.58 -8.79 62.15
C ILE A 84 -41.70 -7.93 61.59
N GLN A 85 -42.45 -7.21 62.43
CA GLN A 85 -43.55 -6.36 61.99
C GLN A 85 -43.07 -5.12 61.23
N VAL A 86 -41.94 -4.52 61.65
CA VAL A 86 -41.26 -3.44 60.90
C VAL A 86 -40.70 -3.96 59.58
N ALA A 87 -40.09 -5.14 59.57
CA ALA A 87 -39.59 -5.78 58.34
C ALA A 87 -40.74 -6.11 57.39
N LEU A 88 -41.88 -6.57 57.91
CA LEU A 88 -43.09 -6.86 57.14
C LEU A 88 -43.72 -5.60 56.59
N SER A 89 -43.89 -4.53 57.39
CA SER A 89 -44.42 -3.26 56.88
C SER A 89 -43.48 -2.62 55.86
N ASN A 90 -42.16 -2.76 56.04
CA ASN A 90 -41.17 -2.32 55.06
C ASN A 90 -41.24 -3.16 53.79
N ALA A 91 -41.42 -4.48 53.88
CA ALA A 91 -41.59 -5.36 52.73
C ALA A 91 -42.89 -5.07 51.96
N GLU A 92 -43.98 -4.77 52.67
CA GLU A 92 -45.25 -4.34 52.06
C GLU A 92 -45.10 -2.97 51.39
N SER A 93 -44.38 -2.04 52.03
CA SER A 93 -44.09 -0.72 51.46
C SER A 93 -43.20 -0.81 50.22
N THR A 94 -42.16 -1.65 50.23
CA THR A 94 -41.29 -1.87 49.07
C THR A 94 -42.04 -2.61 47.95
N GLN A 95 -42.92 -3.55 48.27
CA GLN A 95 -43.78 -4.21 47.29
C GLN A 95 -44.74 -3.21 46.62
N SER A 96 -45.34 -2.32 47.40
CA SER A 96 -46.19 -1.24 46.85
C SER A 96 -45.38 -0.30 45.96
N ALA A 97 -44.17 0.09 46.37
CA ALA A 97 -43.29 0.96 45.58
C ALA A 97 -42.81 0.30 44.29
N LEU A 98 -42.51 -1.00 44.34
CA LEU A 98 -42.16 -1.81 43.17
C LEU A 98 -43.32 -1.88 42.18
N ALA A 99 -44.54 -2.11 42.67
CA ALA A 99 -45.74 -2.11 41.83
C ALA A 99 -45.95 -0.74 41.15
N THR A 100 -45.73 0.37 41.87
CA THR A 100 -45.83 1.71 41.28
C THR A 100 -44.73 1.95 40.23
N LEU A 101 -43.51 1.46 40.46
CA LEU A 101 -42.41 1.57 39.50
C LEU A 101 -42.68 0.79 38.21
N LEU A 102 -43.22 -0.43 38.32
CA LEU A 102 -43.60 -1.26 37.17
C LEU A 102 -44.71 -0.60 36.35
N GLU A 103 -45.71 0.00 37.01
CA GLU A 103 -46.76 0.75 36.33
C GLU A 103 -46.20 2.00 35.61
N ARG A 104 -45.26 2.70 36.25
CA ARG A 104 -44.56 3.84 35.63
C ARG A 104 -43.71 3.42 34.44
N GLU A 105 -43.00 2.30 34.56
CA GLU A 105 -42.21 1.72 33.47
C GLU A 105 -43.11 1.38 32.27
N ALA A 106 -44.21 0.68 32.51
CA ALA A 106 -45.18 0.34 31.46
C ALA A 106 -45.72 1.59 30.76
N THR A 107 -46.10 2.62 31.54
CA THR A 107 -46.62 3.89 31.01
C THR A 107 -45.57 4.62 30.16
N VAL A 108 -44.33 4.68 30.64
CA VAL A 108 -43.22 5.31 29.90
C VAL A 108 -42.89 4.54 28.64
N SER A 109 -42.88 3.21 28.69
CA SER A 109 -42.62 2.35 27.52
C SER A 109 -43.70 2.52 26.46
N GLU A 110 -44.97 2.59 26.85
CA GLU A 110 -46.09 2.88 25.93
C GLU A 110 -45.99 4.29 25.34
N SER A 111 -45.63 5.29 26.14
CA SER A 111 -45.42 6.66 25.67
C SER A 111 -44.26 6.77 24.69
N ILE A 112 -43.15 6.05 24.94
CA ILE A 112 -42.00 5.97 24.03
C ILE A 112 -42.41 5.27 22.74
N GLY A 113 -43.18 4.18 22.82
CA GLY A 113 -43.72 3.48 21.65
C GLY A 113 -44.56 4.40 20.76
N LYS A 114 -45.50 5.14 21.34
CA LYS A 114 -46.32 6.12 20.61
C LYS A 114 -45.47 7.22 19.97
N HIS A 115 -44.51 7.77 20.70
CA HIS A 115 -43.60 8.78 20.14
C HIS A 115 -42.73 8.23 19.01
N LEU A 116 -42.28 6.97 19.09
CA LEU A 116 -41.55 6.31 18.01
C LEU A 116 -42.45 6.08 16.79
N GLU A 117 -43.68 5.63 16.97
CA GLU A 117 -44.64 5.45 15.88
C GLU A 117 -44.99 6.78 15.20
N GLU A 118 -45.18 7.85 15.97
CA GLU A 118 -45.39 9.20 15.44
C GLU A 118 -44.13 9.76 14.76
N ALA A 119 -42.94 9.36 15.24
CA ALA A 119 -41.68 9.88 14.72
C ALA A 119 -41.14 9.15 13.48
N THR A 120 -41.51 7.88 13.30
CA THR A 120 -41.04 7.05 12.18
C THR A 120 -41.32 7.67 10.81
N PRO A 121 -42.54 8.18 10.50
CA PRO A 121 -42.86 8.73 9.18
C PRO A 121 -42.01 9.95 8.82
N TRP A 122 -41.81 10.89 9.75
CA TRP A 122 -41.00 12.07 9.43
C TRP A 122 -39.50 11.75 9.41
N MET A 123 -39.03 10.74 10.16
CA MET A 123 -37.66 10.23 10.04
C MET A 123 -37.43 9.60 8.67
N ASP A 124 -38.39 8.83 8.15
CA ASP A 124 -38.33 8.27 6.80
C ASP A 124 -38.32 9.38 5.75
N ASP A 125 -39.19 10.39 5.88
CA ASP A 125 -39.21 11.57 4.99
C ASP A 125 -37.88 12.35 5.04
N LEU A 126 -37.31 12.52 6.23
CA LEU A 126 -36.00 13.14 6.42
C LEU A 126 -34.88 12.29 5.80
N GLY A 127 -34.98 10.96 5.90
CA GLY A 127 -34.08 10.02 5.24
C GLY A 127 -34.10 10.21 3.73
N VAL A 128 -35.28 10.26 3.12
CA VAL A 128 -35.45 10.50 1.67
C VAL A 128 -34.87 11.85 1.26
N LEU A 129 -35.12 12.93 2.03
CA LEU A 129 -34.54 14.25 1.75
C LEU A 129 -33.02 14.24 1.89
N THR A 130 -32.48 13.52 2.86
CA THR A 130 -31.03 13.37 3.06
C THR A 130 -30.40 12.63 1.88
N ASP A 131 -31.04 11.58 1.38
CA ASP A 131 -30.59 10.84 0.20
C ASP A 131 -30.63 11.72 -1.06
N GLN A 132 -31.67 12.53 -1.24
CA GLN A 132 -31.74 13.51 -2.34
C GLN A 132 -30.62 14.55 -2.26
N ILE A 133 -30.33 15.07 -1.06
CA ILE A 133 -29.20 15.99 -0.85
C ILE A 133 -27.89 15.32 -1.21
N ASN A 134 -27.66 14.09 -0.73
CA ASN A 134 -26.46 13.31 -1.05
C ASN A 134 -26.32 13.06 -2.56
N GLU A 135 -27.42 12.77 -3.26
CA GLU A 135 -27.41 12.59 -4.71
C GLU A 135 -27.05 13.89 -5.45
N VAL A 136 -27.66 15.02 -5.07
CA VAL A 136 -27.35 16.32 -5.66
C VAL A 136 -25.90 16.73 -5.39
N GLU A 137 -25.39 16.49 -4.18
CA GLU A 137 -23.99 16.76 -3.84
C GLU A 137 -23.02 15.94 -4.70
N ARG A 138 -23.34 14.66 -4.98
CA ARG A 138 -22.53 13.83 -5.88
C ARG A 138 -22.50 14.39 -7.30
N HIS A 139 -23.64 14.78 -7.85
CA HIS A 139 -23.72 15.40 -9.18
C HIS A 139 -22.98 16.74 -9.23
N LEU A 140 -23.13 17.58 -8.19
CA LEU A 140 -22.44 18.85 -8.09
C LEU A 140 -20.91 18.66 -8.04
N ASN A 141 -20.43 17.71 -7.24
CA ASN A 141 -19.00 17.40 -7.16
C ASN A 141 -18.46 16.88 -8.50
N TYR A 142 -19.22 16.05 -9.21
CA TYR A 142 -18.85 15.60 -10.56
C TYR A 142 -18.72 16.78 -11.55
N LEU A 143 -19.67 17.71 -11.55
CA LEU A 143 -19.62 18.90 -12.41
C LEU A 143 -18.47 19.84 -12.03
N LYS A 144 -18.18 20.00 -10.74
CA LYS A 144 -17.01 20.76 -10.27
C LYS A 144 -15.71 20.18 -10.80
N TRP A 145 -15.56 18.85 -10.83
CA TRP A 145 -14.39 18.20 -11.42
C TRP A 145 -14.26 18.48 -12.92
N ILE A 146 -15.36 18.41 -13.67
CA ILE A 146 -15.35 18.73 -15.11
C ILE A 146 -14.92 20.18 -15.32
N SER A 147 -15.57 21.12 -14.63
CA SER A 147 -15.24 22.55 -14.73
C SER A 147 -13.78 22.82 -14.37
N HIS A 148 -13.25 22.14 -13.35
CA HIS A 148 -11.84 22.28 -12.95
C HIS A 148 -10.87 21.75 -14.00
N ILE A 149 -11.17 20.61 -14.63
CA ILE A 149 -10.36 20.04 -15.72
C ILE A 149 -10.39 20.97 -16.95
N GLU A 150 -11.55 21.53 -17.28
CA GLU A 150 -11.70 22.50 -18.37
C GLU A 150 -10.91 23.79 -18.09
N GLU A 151 -10.97 24.32 -16.87
CA GLU A 151 -10.19 25.49 -16.47
C GLU A 151 -8.67 25.22 -16.58
N LEU A 152 -8.20 24.05 -16.14
CA LEU A 152 -6.79 23.64 -16.31
C LEU A 152 -6.40 23.55 -17.79
N SER A 153 -7.29 23.01 -18.63
CA SER A 153 -7.11 22.93 -20.09
C SER A 153 -7.00 24.33 -20.71
N ASP A 154 -7.88 25.25 -20.34
CA ASP A 154 -7.86 26.64 -20.82
C ASP A 154 -6.59 27.38 -20.38
N ASN A 155 -6.15 27.17 -19.14
CA ASN A 155 -4.89 27.71 -18.64
C ASN A 155 -3.69 27.19 -19.45
N ILE A 156 -3.63 25.90 -19.78
CA ILE A 156 -2.58 25.33 -20.65
C ILE A 156 -2.60 26.02 -22.01
N GLN A 157 -3.79 26.17 -22.61
CA GLN A 157 -3.94 26.84 -23.90
C GLN A 157 -3.46 28.29 -23.85
N GLN A 158 -3.82 29.05 -22.81
CA GLN A 158 -3.41 30.44 -22.64
C GLN A 158 -1.90 30.58 -22.45
N HIS A 159 -1.28 29.69 -21.66
CA HIS A 159 0.17 29.65 -21.48
C HIS A 159 0.89 29.33 -22.80
N LEU A 160 0.32 28.45 -23.63
CA LEU A 160 0.86 28.16 -24.96
C LEU A 160 0.75 29.36 -25.92
N MET A 161 -0.36 30.10 -25.90
CA MET A 161 -0.54 31.31 -26.72
C MET A 161 0.42 32.44 -26.32
N THR A 162 0.78 32.53 -25.04
CA THR A 162 1.76 33.52 -24.52
C THR A 162 3.21 33.02 -24.58
N ASN A 163 3.45 31.87 -25.21
CA ASN A 163 4.74 31.19 -25.31
C ASN A 163 5.41 30.85 -23.97
N ASN A 164 4.63 30.75 -22.89
CA ASN A 164 5.12 30.35 -21.58
C ASN A 164 5.00 28.82 -21.40
N VAL A 165 5.88 28.09 -22.10
CA VAL A 165 5.86 26.62 -22.10
C VAL A 165 6.19 26.03 -20.72
N ALA A 166 6.95 26.76 -19.89
CA ALA A 166 7.30 26.33 -18.54
C ALA A 166 6.08 26.21 -17.63
N GLU A 167 5.19 27.21 -17.66
CA GLU A 167 3.94 27.19 -16.89
C GLU A 167 2.95 26.19 -17.48
N ALA A 168 2.83 26.11 -18.81
CA ALA A 168 1.99 25.10 -19.46
C ALA A 168 2.37 23.67 -19.03
N ALA A 169 3.66 23.36 -18.94
CA ALA A 169 4.15 22.07 -18.45
C ALA A 169 3.82 21.86 -16.96
N SER A 170 3.95 22.89 -16.12
CA SER A 170 3.60 22.80 -14.69
C SER A 170 2.09 22.57 -14.48
N THR A 171 1.23 23.24 -15.25
CA THR A 171 -0.22 23.05 -15.20
C THR A 171 -0.62 21.64 -15.66
N LEU A 172 0.04 21.11 -16.69
CA LEU A 172 -0.17 19.72 -17.12
C LEU A 172 0.25 18.71 -16.04
N VAL A 173 1.34 18.96 -15.32
CA VAL A 173 1.75 18.12 -14.17
C VAL A 173 0.67 18.13 -13.09
N SER A 174 0.15 19.30 -12.72
CA SER A 174 -0.96 19.42 -11.76
C SER A 174 -2.20 18.64 -12.22
N MET A 175 -2.57 18.74 -13.50
CA MET A 175 -3.68 17.96 -14.07
C MET A 175 -3.41 16.44 -14.03
N THR A 176 -2.15 16.03 -14.23
CA THR A 176 -1.74 14.62 -14.17
C THR A 176 -1.81 14.08 -12.74
N GLU A 177 -1.38 14.86 -11.75
CA GLU A 177 -1.52 14.50 -10.33
C GLU A 177 -2.99 14.31 -9.92
N GLN A 178 -3.88 15.13 -10.47
CA GLN A 178 -5.32 14.95 -10.28
C GLN A 178 -5.84 13.66 -10.94
N ALA A 179 -5.35 13.32 -12.14
CA ALA A 179 -5.71 12.07 -12.79
C ALA A 179 -5.26 10.84 -11.96
N ILE A 180 -4.07 10.90 -11.36
CA ILE A 180 -3.56 9.86 -10.47
C ILE A 180 -4.44 9.73 -9.21
N LYS A 181 -4.82 10.85 -8.57
CA LYS A 181 -5.72 10.83 -7.41
C LYS A 181 -7.11 10.25 -7.73
N LEU A 182 -7.58 10.44 -8.96
CA LEU A 182 -8.85 9.92 -9.43
C LEU A 182 -8.77 8.46 -9.90
N GLN A 183 -7.59 7.85 -9.95
CA GLN A 183 -7.40 6.50 -10.49
C GLN A 183 -8.13 5.42 -9.69
N ASP A 184 -8.23 5.59 -8.36
CA ASP A 184 -8.93 4.66 -7.46
C ASP A 184 -10.45 4.90 -7.43
N SER A 185 -10.95 5.90 -8.17
CA SER A 185 -12.37 6.24 -8.20
C SER A 185 -13.17 5.25 -9.04
N SER A 186 -14.40 4.95 -8.61
CA SER A 186 -15.38 4.21 -9.41
C SER A 186 -15.90 5.00 -10.63
N CYS A 187 -15.58 6.30 -10.74
CA CYS A 187 -16.03 7.18 -11.82
C CYS A 187 -15.22 6.98 -13.12
N PHE A 188 -15.46 5.88 -13.83
CA PHE A 188 -14.75 5.52 -15.06
C PHE A 188 -14.78 6.61 -16.15
N HIS A 189 -15.93 7.26 -16.35
CA HIS A 189 -16.07 8.28 -17.40
C HIS A 189 -15.27 9.55 -17.10
N LEU A 190 -15.25 10.00 -15.85
CA LEU A 190 -14.44 11.14 -15.42
C LEU A 190 -12.95 10.83 -15.51
N LEU A 191 -12.54 9.63 -15.07
CA LEU A 191 -11.16 9.17 -15.19
C LEU A 191 -10.73 9.11 -16.66
N LYS A 192 -11.59 8.58 -17.54
CA LYS A 192 -11.33 8.56 -18.98
C LYS A 192 -11.21 9.97 -19.56
N PHE A 193 -12.08 10.89 -19.15
CA PHE A 193 -12.04 12.28 -19.59
C PHE A 193 -10.72 12.96 -19.20
N ILE A 194 -10.36 12.97 -17.91
CA ILE A 194 -9.11 13.60 -17.45
C ILE A 194 -7.88 12.95 -18.09
N THR A 195 -7.85 11.62 -18.21
CA THR A 195 -6.74 10.91 -18.85
C THR A 195 -6.62 11.26 -20.33
N SER A 196 -7.75 11.39 -21.04
CA SER A 196 -7.76 11.80 -22.46
C SER A 196 -7.30 13.25 -22.63
N THR A 197 -7.70 14.15 -21.72
CA THR A 197 -7.26 15.55 -21.71
C THR A 197 -5.77 15.68 -21.41
N VAL A 198 -5.25 14.93 -20.43
CA VAL A 198 -3.80 14.80 -20.15
C VAL A 198 -3.07 14.28 -21.39
N GLN A 199 -3.58 13.23 -22.05
CA GLN A 199 -2.99 12.68 -23.28
C GLN A 199 -2.92 13.69 -24.42
N PHE A 200 -4.00 14.45 -24.62
CA PHE A 200 -4.07 15.48 -25.65
C PHE A 200 -3.02 16.57 -25.44
N TRP A 201 -2.97 17.16 -24.24
CA TRP A 201 -2.03 18.24 -23.93
C TRP A 201 -0.58 17.75 -23.82
N HIS A 202 -0.36 16.55 -23.28
CA HIS A 202 0.96 15.93 -23.24
C HIS A 202 1.53 15.77 -24.64
N LYS A 203 0.73 15.29 -25.60
CA LYS A 203 1.18 15.15 -26.98
C LYS A 203 1.61 16.50 -27.59
N ILE A 204 0.78 17.53 -27.45
CA ILE A 204 1.07 18.87 -28.00
C ILE A 204 2.36 19.45 -27.38
N LEU A 205 2.48 19.40 -26.05
CA LEU A 205 3.64 19.94 -25.35
C LEU A 205 4.90 19.12 -25.64
N LYS A 206 4.80 17.80 -25.67
CA LYS A 206 5.90 16.91 -26.02
C LYS A 206 6.38 17.16 -27.44
N ASP A 207 5.50 17.29 -28.42
CA ASP A 207 5.88 17.55 -29.82
C ASP A 207 6.61 18.89 -29.95
N LYS A 208 6.07 19.96 -29.32
CA LYS A 208 6.70 21.29 -29.32
C LYS A 208 8.08 21.28 -28.64
N LEU A 209 8.15 20.78 -27.41
CA LEU A 209 9.40 20.74 -26.63
C LEU A 209 10.44 19.81 -27.27
N THR A 210 10.01 18.71 -27.89
CA THR A 210 10.93 17.81 -28.62
C THR A 210 11.51 18.53 -29.82
N SER A 211 10.70 19.26 -30.60
CA SER A 211 11.18 20.05 -31.74
C SER A 211 12.21 21.10 -31.30
N ASP A 212 11.90 21.89 -30.28
CA ASP A 212 12.79 22.94 -29.76
C ASP A 212 14.09 22.32 -29.20
N PHE A 213 13.99 21.18 -28.52
CA PHE A 213 15.14 20.47 -27.98
C PHE A 213 16.02 19.84 -29.07
N GLU A 214 15.43 19.27 -30.12
CA GLU A 214 16.18 18.74 -31.27
C GLU A 214 16.94 19.86 -32.01
N GLU A 215 16.38 21.07 -32.10
CA GLU A 215 17.08 22.24 -32.66
C GLU A 215 18.31 22.61 -31.82
N VAL A 216 18.16 22.71 -30.50
CA VAL A 216 19.27 22.98 -29.56
C VAL A 216 20.34 21.88 -29.63
N LEU A 217 19.93 20.61 -29.69
CA LEU A 217 20.84 19.48 -29.87
C LEU A 217 21.62 19.60 -31.20
N THR A 218 20.96 20.01 -32.27
CA THR A 218 21.61 20.24 -33.58
C THR A 218 22.67 21.34 -33.51
N GLN A 219 22.38 22.46 -32.81
CA GLN A 219 23.35 23.54 -32.58
C GLN A 219 24.58 23.07 -31.79
N LEU A 220 24.38 22.11 -30.89
CA LEU A 220 25.44 21.45 -30.11
C LEU A 220 26.19 20.35 -30.88
N GLN A 221 25.88 20.12 -32.17
CA GLN A 221 26.39 19.00 -32.97
C GLN A 221 26.08 17.62 -32.39
N TRP A 222 24.96 17.49 -31.68
CA TRP A 222 24.52 16.21 -31.17
C TRP A 222 23.92 15.34 -32.29
N PRO A 223 24.18 14.02 -32.32
CA PRO A 223 25.10 13.26 -31.47
C PRO A 223 26.57 13.39 -31.93
N PHE A 224 27.49 13.17 -31.00
CA PHE A 224 28.94 13.17 -31.23
C PHE A 224 29.38 11.85 -31.89
N ILE A 225 29.47 11.86 -33.22
CA ILE A 225 29.82 10.70 -34.05
C ILE A 225 31.35 10.57 -34.24
N GLY A 226 32.12 11.66 -34.06
CA GLY A 226 33.58 11.67 -34.22
C GLY A 226 34.37 12.03 -32.94
N PRO A 227 35.61 11.51 -32.78
CA PRO A 227 36.43 11.68 -31.56
C PRO A 227 36.95 13.11 -31.32
N HIS A 228 36.77 14.02 -32.29
CA HIS A 228 37.23 15.42 -32.23
C HIS A 228 36.11 16.45 -32.42
N GLN A 229 34.83 16.04 -32.34
CA GLN A 229 33.76 17.03 -32.27
C GLN A 229 33.85 17.75 -30.92
N LEU A 230 34.45 18.95 -30.96
CA LEU A 230 34.48 19.84 -29.80
C LEU A 230 33.04 20.06 -29.33
N GLN A 231 32.84 19.97 -28.02
CA GLN A 231 31.57 20.27 -27.32
C GLN A 231 31.25 21.79 -27.35
N THR A 232 31.57 22.43 -28.47
CA THR A 232 31.43 23.87 -28.72
C THR A 232 30.46 24.04 -29.88
N PRO A 233 29.37 24.80 -29.71
CA PRO A 233 28.39 25.08 -30.75
C PRO A 233 29.02 25.61 -32.05
N ILE A 234 28.35 25.37 -33.18
CA ILE A 234 28.76 25.94 -34.47
C ILE A 234 28.49 27.44 -34.47
N SER A 235 29.53 28.27 -34.38
CA SER A 235 29.41 29.68 -34.75
C SER A 235 29.48 29.80 -36.26
N SER A 236 28.32 29.94 -36.92
CA SER A 236 28.32 30.48 -38.27
C SER A 236 28.73 31.95 -38.21
N SER A 237 29.80 32.28 -38.93
CA SER A 237 30.39 33.60 -39.19
C SER A 237 31.41 34.15 -38.18
N SER A 238 32.57 34.44 -38.76
CA SER A 238 33.70 35.28 -38.38
C SER A 238 33.49 36.38 -37.33
N SER A 239 34.57 36.60 -36.56
CA SER A 239 34.99 37.81 -35.83
C SER A 239 34.71 37.87 -34.32
N SER A 240 35.83 37.84 -33.58
CA SER A 240 36.14 38.56 -32.34
C SER A 240 35.09 38.66 -31.21
N THR A 241 35.49 38.10 -30.06
CA THR A 241 35.17 38.49 -28.67
C THR A 241 33.72 38.40 -28.15
N ALA A 242 32.71 38.07 -28.97
CA ALA A 242 31.32 37.86 -28.53
C ALA A 242 30.88 36.38 -28.41
N GLY A 243 31.68 35.42 -28.89
CA GLY A 243 31.30 34.01 -29.00
C GLY A 243 31.04 33.26 -27.69
N GLY A 244 31.40 33.81 -26.53
CA GLY A 244 31.10 33.19 -25.23
C GLY A 244 29.65 33.36 -24.77
N ALA A 245 28.93 34.36 -25.29
CA ALA A 245 27.54 34.64 -24.91
C ALA A 245 26.57 33.65 -25.58
N SER A 246 26.70 33.43 -26.89
CA SER A 246 25.81 32.51 -27.61
C SER A 246 25.91 31.07 -27.09
N VAL A 247 27.11 30.61 -26.73
CA VAL A 247 27.31 29.26 -26.17
C VAL A 247 26.60 29.11 -24.83
N LYS A 248 26.71 30.11 -23.95
CA LYS A 248 26.01 30.10 -22.65
C LYS A 248 24.49 30.12 -22.82
N GLU A 249 23.99 30.87 -23.80
CA GLU A 249 22.56 30.90 -24.15
C GLU A 249 22.06 29.54 -24.63
N VAL A 250 22.77 28.88 -25.55
CA VAL A 250 22.42 27.52 -26.02
C VAL A 250 22.38 26.53 -24.86
N TYR A 251 23.35 26.58 -23.94
CA TYR A 251 23.34 25.72 -22.74
C TYR A 251 22.22 26.07 -21.75
N ALA A 252 21.87 27.35 -21.59
CA ALA A 252 20.74 27.76 -20.74
C ALA A 252 19.39 27.31 -21.34
N SER A 253 19.26 27.38 -22.67
CA SER A 253 18.12 26.84 -23.40
C SER A 253 18.04 25.31 -23.26
N LEU A 254 19.17 24.61 -23.40
CA LEU A 254 19.26 23.17 -23.14
C LEU A 254 18.78 22.83 -21.73
N GLU A 255 19.28 23.52 -20.70
CA GLU A 255 18.87 23.30 -19.31
C GLU A 255 17.37 23.52 -19.11
N THR A 256 16.83 24.62 -19.67
CA THR A 256 15.41 24.95 -19.55
C THR A 256 14.52 23.89 -20.20
N LEU A 257 14.80 23.53 -21.45
CA LEU A 257 14.05 22.53 -22.19
C LEU A 257 14.19 21.15 -21.55
N PHE A 258 15.38 20.80 -21.05
CA PHE A 258 15.61 19.52 -20.37
C PHE A 258 14.76 19.41 -19.10
N ILE A 259 14.68 20.48 -18.29
CA ILE A 259 13.84 20.52 -17.08
C ILE A 259 12.36 20.44 -17.45
N GLN A 260 11.92 21.14 -18.50
CA GLN A 260 10.53 21.10 -18.97
C GLN A 260 10.14 19.70 -19.47
N LEU A 261 11.00 19.04 -20.25
CA LEU A 261 10.81 17.66 -20.69
C LEU A 261 10.83 16.68 -19.50
N LEU A 262 11.64 16.94 -18.47
CA LEU A 262 11.65 16.12 -17.25
C LEU A 262 10.34 16.25 -16.46
N LYS A 263 9.73 17.45 -16.40
CA LYS A 263 8.41 17.64 -15.79
C LYS A 263 7.33 16.81 -16.50
N LEU A 264 7.40 16.69 -17.83
CA LEU A 264 6.50 15.86 -18.62
C LEU A 264 6.69 14.35 -18.41
N GLN A 265 7.68 13.90 -17.63
CA GLN A 265 7.91 12.48 -17.37
C GLN A 265 6.70 11.81 -16.72
N ILE A 266 6.06 12.48 -15.76
CA ILE A 266 4.94 11.92 -14.98
C ILE A 266 3.74 11.64 -15.91
N SER A 267 3.42 12.59 -16.79
CA SER A 267 2.38 12.41 -17.79
C SER A 267 2.79 11.35 -18.84
N ASP A 268 4.06 11.28 -19.23
CA ASP A 268 4.53 10.25 -20.16
C ASP A 268 4.39 8.84 -19.57
N GLU A 269 4.66 8.65 -18.28
CA GLU A 269 4.51 7.35 -17.59
C GLU A 269 3.06 6.93 -17.42
N LEU A 270 2.15 7.88 -17.19
CA LEU A 270 0.70 7.60 -17.14
C LEU A 270 0.16 7.12 -18.50
N ILE A 271 0.73 7.62 -19.59
CA ILE A 271 0.22 7.41 -20.95
C ILE A 271 0.93 6.25 -21.66
N SER A 272 2.23 6.11 -21.45
CA SER A 272 3.06 5.16 -22.19
C SER A 272 3.01 3.78 -21.57
N LYS A 273 2.75 2.77 -22.40
CA LYS A 273 3.04 1.38 -22.04
C LYS A 273 4.54 1.16 -22.20
N PRO A 274 5.25 0.57 -21.22
CA PRO A 274 6.66 0.28 -21.36
C PRO A 274 6.87 -0.60 -22.60
N LYS A 275 7.78 -0.19 -23.50
CA LYS A 275 8.21 -1.03 -24.63
C LYS A 275 8.98 -2.21 -24.04
N GLN A 276 8.33 -3.35 -23.96
CA GLN A 276 8.95 -4.59 -23.49
C GLN A 276 9.60 -5.30 -24.69
N MET A 277 10.81 -5.82 -24.49
CA MET A 277 11.37 -6.82 -25.41
C MET A 277 10.46 -8.06 -25.45
N PRO A 278 10.59 -8.94 -26.46
CA PRO A 278 9.81 -10.17 -26.50
C PRO A 278 9.93 -10.94 -25.19
N GLU A 279 8.80 -11.42 -24.64
CA GLU A 279 8.70 -12.14 -23.35
C GLU A 279 9.67 -13.32 -23.21
N LYS A 280 10.21 -13.81 -24.33
CA LYS A 280 11.19 -14.90 -24.39
C LYS A 280 12.44 -14.63 -23.51
N TYR A 281 12.85 -13.38 -23.33
CA TYR A 281 14.05 -13.06 -22.55
C TYR A 281 13.67 -12.45 -21.20
N SER A 282 14.04 -13.12 -20.11
CA SER A 282 13.84 -12.61 -18.75
C SER A 282 14.83 -11.47 -18.46
N LEU A 283 14.44 -10.25 -18.80
CA LEU A 283 15.20 -9.04 -18.46
C LEU A 283 14.81 -8.52 -17.07
N PRO A 284 15.74 -7.92 -16.32
CA PRO A 284 15.44 -7.25 -15.06
C PRO A 284 14.42 -6.12 -15.29
N ALA A 285 13.43 -6.04 -14.40
CA ALA A 285 12.51 -4.90 -14.38
C ALA A 285 13.33 -3.61 -14.17
N SER A 286 13.22 -2.68 -15.11
CA SER A 286 13.89 -1.38 -15.03
C SER A 286 12.90 -0.27 -15.36
N PRO A 287 12.99 0.89 -14.69
CA PRO A 287 12.12 2.02 -14.97
C PRO A 287 12.31 2.50 -16.42
N PRO A 288 11.31 3.15 -17.04
CA PRO A 288 11.50 3.71 -18.37
C PRO A 288 12.65 4.72 -18.38
N ILE A 289 13.33 4.85 -19.53
CA ILE A 289 14.36 5.87 -19.68
C ILE A 289 13.69 7.24 -19.60
N ILE A 290 14.30 8.21 -18.92
CA ILE A 290 13.69 9.55 -18.81
C ILE A 290 13.53 10.22 -20.18
N LEU A 291 12.43 10.93 -20.39
CA LEU A 291 12.02 11.51 -21.66
C LEU A 291 13.11 12.35 -22.36
N PRO A 292 13.83 13.27 -21.67
CA PRO A 292 14.90 14.03 -22.32
C PRO A 292 15.98 13.11 -22.91
N ILE A 293 16.37 12.05 -22.19
CA ILE A 293 17.39 11.11 -22.65
C ILE A 293 16.86 10.22 -23.77
N GLN A 294 15.57 9.83 -23.75
CA GLN A 294 14.95 9.13 -24.87
C GLN A 294 15.09 9.94 -26.17
N ILE A 295 14.82 11.25 -26.13
CA ILE A 295 14.95 12.14 -27.29
C ILE A 295 16.42 12.22 -27.75
N MET A 296 17.35 12.40 -26.81
CA MET A 296 18.79 12.42 -27.12
C MET A 296 19.27 11.11 -27.78
N LEU A 297 18.65 9.97 -27.48
CA LEU A 297 18.97 8.68 -28.08
C LEU A 297 18.42 8.52 -29.51
N LEU A 298 17.34 9.22 -29.89
CA LEU A 298 16.65 9.01 -31.19
C LEU A 298 17.58 9.07 -32.42
N PRO A 299 18.51 10.03 -32.56
CA PRO A 299 19.42 10.07 -33.71
C PRO A 299 20.32 8.83 -33.79
N LEU A 300 20.79 8.34 -32.65
CA LEU A 300 21.63 7.14 -32.57
C LEU A 300 20.82 5.87 -32.84
N GLN A 301 19.58 5.79 -32.34
CA GLN A 301 18.67 4.68 -32.65
C GLN A 301 18.36 4.62 -34.15
N LYS A 302 18.05 5.75 -34.78
CA LYS A 302 17.82 5.85 -36.23
C LYS A 302 19.06 5.39 -37.00
N ARG A 303 20.25 5.84 -36.60
CA ARG A 303 21.53 5.46 -37.22
C ARG A 303 21.83 3.98 -37.06
N PHE A 304 21.66 3.43 -35.86
CA PHE A 304 21.86 2.01 -35.57
C PHE A 304 20.95 1.15 -36.45
N ARG A 305 19.64 1.45 -36.47
CA ARG A 305 18.67 0.73 -37.31
C ARG A 305 19.03 0.86 -38.79
N TYR A 306 19.40 2.05 -39.25
CA TYR A 306 19.79 2.25 -40.64
C TYR A 306 20.95 1.35 -41.06
N HIS A 307 21.99 1.20 -40.23
CA HIS A 307 23.19 0.43 -40.59
C HIS A 307 23.09 -1.07 -40.29
N PHE A 308 22.47 -1.45 -39.19
CA PHE A 308 22.52 -2.82 -38.65
C PHE A 308 21.20 -3.57 -38.74
N THR A 309 20.23 -3.04 -39.51
CA THR A 309 18.99 -3.76 -39.82
C THR A 309 18.68 -3.71 -41.31
N GLY A 310 17.83 -4.61 -41.79
CA GLY A 310 17.46 -4.73 -43.21
C GLY A 310 18.62 -5.20 -44.10
N ASN A 311 18.62 -4.78 -45.35
CA ASN A 311 19.50 -5.33 -46.41
C ASN A 311 20.78 -4.51 -46.64
N ARG A 312 21.28 -3.79 -45.64
CA ARG A 312 22.53 -3.01 -45.78
C ARG A 312 23.75 -3.92 -45.76
N GLN A 313 24.78 -3.52 -46.50
CA GLN A 313 26.10 -4.18 -46.47
C GLN A 313 26.77 -4.13 -45.08
N THR A 314 26.35 -3.21 -44.22
CA THR A 314 26.82 -3.10 -42.82
C THR A 314 26.08 -4.04 -41.86
N ASN A 315 24.98 -4.67 -42.30
CA ASN A 315 24.26 -5.66 -41.51
C ASN A 315 24.75 -7.06 -41.87
N VAL A 316 25.86 -7.47 -41.26
CA VAL A 316 26.54 -8.74 -41.55
C VAL A 316 26.54 -9.60 -40.29
N LEU A 317 25.87 -10.75 -40.34
CA LEU A 317 25.76 -11.67 -39.20
C LEU A 317 27.11 -12.23 -38.74
N SER A 318 28.07 -12.39 -39.65
CA SER A 318 29.42 -12.86 -39.31
C SER A 318 30.32 -11.78 -38.72
N LYS A 319 29.82 -10.55 -38.57
CA LYS A 319 30.58 -9.38 -38.09
C LYS A 319 29.85 -8.64 -36.97
N PRO A 320 29.50 -9.32 -35.86
CA PRO A 320 28.83 -8.68 -34.72
C PRO A 320 29.67 -7.57 -34.07
N GLU A 321 31.00 -7.63 -34.18
CA GLU A 321 31.92 -6.60 -33.68
C GLU A 321 31.58 -5.21 -34.23
N TRP A 322 31.02 -5.11 -35.44
CA TRP A 322 30.69 -3.82 -36.05
C TRP A 322 29.67 -3.02 -35.26
N TYR A 323 28.56 -3.64 -34.84
CA TYR A 323 27.54 -2.92 -34.09
C TYR A 323 27.92 -2.78 -32.61
N LEU A 324 28.65 -3.76 -32.05
CA LEU A 324 29.12 -3.75 -30.66
C LEU A 324 30.13 -2.63 -30.42
N THR A 325 31.19 -2.56 -31.23
CA THR A 325 32.21 -1.50 -31.14
C THR A 325 31.60 -0.13 -31.45
N GLN A 326 30.65 -0.04 -32.39
CA GLN A 326 29.98 1.22 -32.68
C GLN A 326 29.22 1.77 -31.47
N VAL A 327 28.54 0.90 -30.71
CA VAL A 327 27.82 1.29 -29.49
C VAL A 327 28.79 1.71 -28.39
N LEU A 328 29.88 0.97 -28.17
CA LEU A 328 30.93 1.35 -27.21
C LEU A 328 31.54 2.72 -27.53
N MET A 329 31.85 2.96 -28.81
CA MET A 329 32.35 4.25 -29.28
C MET A 329 31.35 5.38 -28.99
N TRP A 330 30.05 5.18 -29.25
CA TRP A 330 29.03 6.17 -28.90
C TRP A 330 28.96 6.40 -27.39
N ILE A 331 29.02 5.38 -26.54
CA ILE A 331 29.04 5.56 -25.08
C ILE A 331 30.25 6.41 -24.67
N GLY A 332 31.44 6.09 -25.20
CA GLY A 332 32.67 6.84 -24.94
C GLY A 332 32.56 8.32 -25.32
N ASN A 333 32.15 8.60 -26.57
CA ASN A 333 32.07 9.96 -27.11
C ASN A 333 31.13 10.90 -26.33
N HIS A 334 30.05 10.36 -25.76
CA HIS A 334 29.04 11.17 -25.06
C HIS A 334 29.25 11.25 -23.54
N THR A 335 30.10 10.40 -22.96
CA THR A 335 30.28 10.29 -21.49
C THR A 335 30.64 11.64 -20.85
N LYS A 336 31.58 12.38 -21.43
CA LYS A 336 32.02 13.67 -20.87
C LYS A 336 30.88 14.69 -20.82
N PHE A 337 30.13 14.83 -21.91
CA PHE A 337 29.00 15.77 -21.98
C PHE A 337 27.89 15.40 -20.99
N LEU A 338 27.55 14.11 -20.91
CA LEU A 338 26.52 13.63 -19.99
C LEU A 338 26.89 13.92 -18.53
N ASN A 339 28.16 13.73 -18.16
CA ASN A 339 28.63 13.98 -16.80
C ASN A 339 28.77 15.48 -16.47
N GLU A 340 29.28 16.28 -17.40
CA GLU A 340 29.62 17.69 -17.14
C GLU A 340 28.47 18.66 -17.42
N LYS A 341 27.52 18.30 -18.29
CA LYS A 341 26.42 19.18 -18.73
C LYS A 341 25.04 18.67 -18.32
N VAL A 342 24.75 17.38 -18.52
CA VAL A 342 23.41 16.83 -18.26
C VAL A 342 23.21 16.46 -16.79
N GLN A 343 24.18 15.78 -16.17
CA GLN A 343 24.06 15.34 -14.78
C GLN A 343 23.84 16.50 -13.78
N PRO A 344 24.48 17.68 -13.91
CA PRO A 344 24.18 18.83 -13.06
C PRO A 344 22.73 19.32 -13.17
N ILE A 345 22.13 19.28 -14.37
CA ILE A 345 20.73 19.65 -14.58
C ILE A 345 19.81 18.70 -13.79
N LEU A 346 20.06 17.39 -13.88
CA LEU A 346 19.32 16.38 -13.11
C LEU A 346 19.45 16.59 -11.61
N LYS A 347 20.66 16.87 -11.12
CA LYS A 347 20.90 17.17 -9.69
C LYS A 347 20.15 18.40 -9.22
N LYS A 348 20.14 19.48 -10.02
CA LYS A 348 19.39 20.71 -9.73
C LYS A 348 17.88 20.47 -9.71
N ALA A 349 17.38 19.59 -10.57
CA ALA A 349 15.99 19.16 -10.59
C ALA A 349 15.62 18.14 -9.49
N GLY A 350 16.55 17.76 -8.60
CA GLY A 350 16.31 16.81 -7.52
C GLY A 350 16.22 15.34 -7.98
N SER A 351 16.59 15.04 -9.22
CA SER A 351 16.56 13.66 -9.75
C SER A 351 17.78 12.86 -9.27
N THR A 352 17.54 11.63 -8.81
CA THR A 352 18.58 10.67 -8.42
C THR A 352 19.14 9.88 -9.60
N VAL A 353 18.60 10.11 -10.80
CA VAL A 353 18.95 9.39 -12.02
C VAL A 353 20.37 9.72 -12.48
N ASN A 354 21.11 8.69 -12.90
CA ASN A 354 22.43 8.86 -13.51
C ASN A 354 22.30 8.96 -15.04
N ALA A 355 22.59 10.14 -15.60
CA ALA A 355 22.45 10.45 -17.02
C ALA A 355 23.27 9.51 -17.90
N LYS A 356 24.53 9.26 -17.53
CA LYS A 356 25.43 8.35 -18.26
C LYS A 356 24.86 6.94 -18.30
N MET A 357 24.37 6.45 -17.16
CA MET A 357 23.82 5.10 -17.04
C MET A 357 22.54 4.92 -17.84
N GLU A 358 21.62 5.88 -17.78
CA GLU A 358 20.39 5.88 -18.58
C GLU A 358 20.67 5.88 -20.08
N PHE A 359 21.57 6.76 -20.52
CA PHE A 359 21.98 6.84 -21.91
C PHE A 359 22.64 5.54 -22.39
N THR A 360 23.57 5.00 -21.57
CA THR A 360 24.24 3.73 -21.85
C THR A 360 23.24 2.59 -21.94
N ARG A 361 22.28 2.52 -21.00
CA ARG A 361 21.20 1.53 -21.00
C ARG A 361 20.38 1.61 -22.28
N GLY A 362 20.01 2.80 -22.74
CA GLY A 362 19.30 2.98 -24.01
C GLY A 362 20.05 2.46 -25.24
N LEU A 363 21.38 2.61 -25.28
CA LEU A 363 22.20 2.05 -26.36
C LEU A 363 22.37 0.54 -26.24
N VAL A 364 22.49 0.01 -25.02
CA VAL A 364 22.52 -1.45 -24.78
C VAL A 364 21.21 -2.10 -25.20
N MET A 365 20.06 -1.44 -25.01
CA MET A 365 18.78 -1.98 -25.50
C MET A 365 18.77 -2.21 -27.02
N LEU A 366 19.46 -1.37 -27.82
CA LEU A 366 19.61 -1.61 -29.27
C LEU A 366 20.42 -2.87 -29.57
N VAL A 367 21.47 -3.11 -28.78
CA VAL A 367 22.29 -4.32 -28.86
C VAL A 367 21.46 -5.54 -28.50
N LEU A 368 20.65 -5.48 -27.44
CA LEU A 368 19.77 -6.59 -27.05
C LEU A 368 18.72 -6.88 -28.12
N GLU A 369 18.06 -5.85 -28.67
CA GLU A 369 17.13 -5.97 -29.80
C GLU A 369 17.80 -6.67 -30.98
N LYS A 370 18.99 -6.22 -31.38
CA LYS A 370 19.74 -6.80 -32.51
C LYS A 370 20.19 -8.23 -32.23
N LEU A 371 20.81 -8.46 -31.09
CA LEU A 371 21.31 -9.77 -30.69
C LEU A 371 20.18 -10.80 -30.62
N SER A 372 19.01 -10.41 -30.13
CA SER A 372 17.84 -11.28 -30.02
C SER A 372 17.34 -11.83 -31.36
N VAL A 373 17.63 -11.11 -32.46
CA VAL A 373 17.31 -11.49 -33.84
C VAL A 373 18.45 -12.29 -34.49
N ASP A 374 19.70 -11.94 -34.18
CA ASP A 374 20.88 -12.52 -34.82
C ASP A 374 21.24 -13.89 -34.24
N ILE A 375 21.21 -14.04 -32.91
CA ILE A 375 21.67 -15.25 -32.24
C ILE A 375 20.93 -16.53 -32.68
N PRO A 376 19.59 -16.54 -32.90
CA PRO A 376 18.90 -17.74 -33.35
C PRO A 376 19.32 -18.18 -34.76
N CYS A 377 19.73 -17.24 -35.61
CA CYS A 377 20.15 -17.51 -36.99
C CYS A 377 21.50 -18.24 -37.06
N LEU A 378 22.30 -18.18 -35.98
CA LEU A 378 23.67 -18.69 -35.96
C LEU A 378 23.81 -20.02 -35.23
N LEU A 379 22.74 -20.58 -34.66
CA LEU A 379 22.80 -21.80 -33.85
C LEU A 379 23.35 -23.03 -34.56
N TYR A 380 23.27 -23.06 -35.89
CA TYR A 380 23.70 -24.21 -36.69
C TYR A 380 25.12 -24.07 -37.27
N ASP A 381 25.77 -22.91 -37.11
CA ASP A 381 27.14 -22.65 -37.53
C ASP A 381 28.04 -22.49 -36.29
N ASP A 382 28.82 -23.53 -35.98
CA ASP A 382 29.69 -23.57 -34.79
C ASP A 382 30.68 -22.39 -34.75
N VAL A 383 31.24 -22.01 -35.91
CA VAL A 383 32.30 -21.00 -35.99
C VAL A 383 31.69 -19.61 -35.79
N LEU A 384 30.60 -19.30 -36.50
CA LEU A 384 29.93 -18.01 -36.37
C LEU A 384 29.28 -17.83 -35.00
N PHE A 385 28.72 -18.90 -34.42
CA PHE A 385 28.16 -18.87 -33.08
C PHE A 385 29.23 -18.58 -32.02
N CYS A 386 30.36 -19.29 -32.04
CA CYS A 386 31.47 -19.03 -31.11
C CYS A 386 32.00 -17.61 -31.25
N HIS A 387 32.22 -17.15 -32.49
CA HIS A 387 32.65 -15.77 -32.75
C HIS A 387 31.69 -14.74 -32.15
N LEU A 388 30.37 -14.93 -32.34
CA LEU A 388 29.37 -14.06 -31.73
C LEU A 388 29.46 -14.05 -30.20
N VAL A 389 29.57 -15.23 -29.57
CA VAL A 389 29.67 -15.35 -28.11
C VAL A 389 30.91 -14.62 -27.60
N ASP A 390 32.08 -14.82 -28.22
CA ASP A 390 33.33 -14.17 -27.83
C ASP A 390 33.23 -12.64 -27.92
N GLU A 391 32.69 -12.13 -29.02
CA GLU A 391 32.50 -10.69 -29.23
C GLU A 391 31.49 -10.09 -28.22
N VAL A 392 30.41 -10.80 -27.91
CA VAL A 392 29.44 -10.36 -26.88
C VAL A 392 30.08 -10.36 -25.49
N LEU A 393 30.90 -11.35 -25.14
CA LEU A 393 31.63 -11.39 -23.88
C LEU A 393 32.69 -10.28 -23.78
N LEU A 394 33.37 -9.96 -24.89
CA LEU A 394 34.29 -8.82 -24.99
C LEU A 394 33.55 -7.50 -24.77
N PHE A 395 32.43 -7.30 -25.48
CA PHE A 395 31.57 -6.12 -25.31
C PHE A 395 31.09 -5.96 -23.87
N GLN A 396 30.58 -7.03 -23.25
CA GLN A 396 30.07 -7.00 -21.88
C GLN A 396 31.17 -6.65 -20.87
N ARG A 397 32.37 -7.20 -21.06
CA ARG A 397 33.54 -6.89 -20.22
C ARG A 397 33.91 -5.42 -20.33
N GLU A 398 34.06 -4.88 -21.54
CA GLU A 398 34.40 -3.46 -21.74
C GLU A 398 33.31 -2.53 -21.20
N LEU A 399 32.04 -2.88 -21.40
CA LEU A 399 30.90 -2.15 -20.87
C LEU A 399 30.95 -2.05 -19.34
N HIS A 400 31.34 -3.13 -18.66
CA HIS A 400 31.51 -3.13 -17.21
C HIS A 400 32.78 -2.40 -16.75
N THR A 401 33.95 -2.75 -17.30
CA THR A 401 35.25 -2.26 -16.81
C THR A 401 35.52 -0.81 -17.19
N THR A 402 35.18 -0.40 -18.40
CA THR A 402 35.50 0.92 -18.96
C THR A 402 34.36 1.91 -18.72
N HIS A 403 33.12 1.46 -18.91
CA HIS A 403 31.96 2.34 -18.80
C HIS A 403 31.24 2.26 -17.45
N GLY A 404 31.60 1.30 -16.58
CA GLY A 404 31.02 1.16 -15.24
C GLY A 404 29.57 0.69 -15.26
N TYR A 405 29.15 -0.02 -16.30
CA TYR A 405 27.77 -0.49 -16.42
C TYR A 405 27.47 -1.58 -15.39
N LEU A 406 26.30 -1.49 -14.76
CA LEU A 406 25.92 -2.36 -13.65
C LEU A 406 25.36 -3.68 -14.18
N GLY A 407 25.79 -4.80 -13.59
CA GLY A 407 25.30 -6.13 -13.93
C GLY A 407 23.81 -6.36 -13.59
N SER A 408 23.24 -5.53 -12.71
CA SER A 408 21.81 -5.55 -12.37
C SER A 408 20.89 -4.99 -13.47
N LEU A 409 21.45 -4.28 -14.45
CA LEU A 409 20.70 -3.72 -15.57
C LEU A 409 20.61 -4.71 -16.74
N PRO A 410 19.61 -4.55 -17.64
CA PRO A 410 19.51 -5.35 -18.86
C PRO A 410 20.83 -5.36 -19.65
N ASN A 411 21.33 -6.56 -19.93
CA ASN A 411 22.62 -6.77 -20.58
C ASN A 411 22.64 -8.10 -21.34
N CYS A 412 23.65 -8.30 -22.19
CA CYS A 412 23.68 -9.40 -23.16
C CYS A 412 23.74 -10.78 -22.50
N MET A 413 24.17 -10.88 -21.25
CA MET A 413 24.21 -12.15 -20.52
C MET A 413 22.82 -12.74 -20.32
N HIS A 414 21.78 -11.92 -20.24
CA HIS A 414 20.39 -12.41 -20.12
C HIS A 414 19.93 -13.14 -21.38
N ILE A 415 20.48 -12.79 -22.55
CA ILE A 415 20.22 -13.51 -23.79
C ILE A 415 21.11 -14.76 -23.84
N LEU A 416 22.42 -14.63 -23.61
CA LEU A 416 23.35 -15.77 -23.68
C LEU A 416 23.07 -16.88 -22.65
N SER A 417 22.48 -16.53 -21.51
CA SER A 417 22.13 -17.47 -20.45
C SER A 417 20.75 -18.13 -20.65
N GLU A 418 20.05 -17.79 -21.73
CA GLU A 418 18.83 -18.50 -22.11
C GLU A 418 19.18 -19.96 -22.47
N ASP A 419 18.35 -20.91 -22.02
CA ASP A 419 18.70 -22.33 -22.01
C ASP A 419 19.11 -22.86 -23.39
N THR A 420 18.41 -22.44 -24.45
CA THR A 420 18.69 -22.94 -25.81
C THR A 420 20.09 -22.52 -26.28
N PHE A 421 20.49 -21.29 -25.99
CA PHE A 421 21.78 -20.75 -26.41
C PHE A 421 22.91 -21.21 -25.51
N PHE A 422 22.67 -21.30 -24.21
CA PHE A 422 23.66 -21.75 -23.24
C PHE A 422 24.02 -23.23 -23.44
N GLN A 423 23.02 -24.11 -23.64
CA GLN A 423 23.27 -25.51 -23.94
C GLN A 423 24.01 -25.70 -25.27
N ARG A 424 23.68 -24.87 -26.27
CA ARG A 424 24.41 -24.88 -27.55
C ARG A 424 25.87 -24.51 -27.35
N TRP A 425 26.13 -23.43 -26.61
CA TRP A 425 27.50 -23.00 -26.30
C TRP A 425 28.30 -24.08 -25.60
N LEU A 426 27.75 -24.71 -24.55
CA LEU A 426 28.40 -25.84 -23.87
C LEU A 426 28.71 -27.01 -24.81
N THR A 427 27.83 -27.27 -25.76
CA THR A 427 28.01 -28.36 -26.74
C THR A 427 29.18 -28.07 -27.68
N VAL A 428 29.26 -26.86 -28.21
CA VAL A 428 30.34 -26.44 -29.12
C VAL A 428 31.69 -26.40 -28.37
N GLU A 429 31.73 -25.84 -27.16
CA GLU A 429 32.92 -25.82 -26.31
C GLU A 429 33.48 -27.23 -26.02
N ARG A 430 32.59 -28.18 -25.71
CA ARG A 430 33.01 -29.58 -25.49
C ARG A 430 33.54 -30.25 -26.75
N LYS A 431 33.04 -29.87 -27.93
CA LYS A 431 33.53 -30.38 -29.22
C LYS A 431 34.93 -29.82 -29.51
N CYS A 432 35.14 -28.53 -29.30
CA CYS A 432 36.43 -27.87 -29.49
C CYS A 432 37.51 -28.36 -28.51
N LYS A 433 37.17 -28.71 -27.27
CA LYS A 433 38.11 -29.27 -26.28
C LYS A 433 38.52 -30.73 -26.53
N ARG A 434 37.84 -31.45 -27.42
CA ARG A 434 38.14 -32.86 -27.77
C ARG A 434 39.01 -33.00 -29.02
N VAL A 435 39.25 -31.90 -29.73
CA VAL A 435 40.22 -31.77 -30.82
C VAL A 435 41.49 -31.15 -30.23
#